data_AF-A0A2I2G446-F1
#
_entry.id   AF-A0A2I2G446-F1
#
_cell.length_a   1.000
_cell.length_b   1.000
_cell.length_c   1.000
_cell.angle_alpha   90.00
_cell.angle_beta   90.00
_cell.angle_gamma   90.00
#
_symmetry.space_group_name_H-M   'P 1'
#
loop_
_entity.id
_entity.type
_entity.pdbx_description
1 polymer ?
#
loop_
_entity_poly.entity_id
_entity_poly.type
_entity_poly.pdbx_seq_one_letter_code
_entity_poly.pdbx_strand_id
1 'polypeptide(L)'
;EEEPQQELKRGFKSRHVNMFAIAGSIGTGLIIGSGEALASGGPASILIAYLLMGTCVYTIMTAFAEMAIFAPMSKGFSGYATRFVDPALGFATGWNYFFKYCVLLANNLTATGLVLRYWREDINVGVWIAVFGVFVVSLNV
;
A
#
# COMPACT_ATOMS: atom_id res chain seq x y z
N GLU A 1 0.94 33.46 6.90
CA GLU A 1 0.52 33.43 5.48
C GLU A 1 -0.32 32.19 5.21
N GLU A 2 -1.43 32.32 4.48
CA GLU A 2 -2.07 31.17 3.83
C GLU A 2 -1.22 30.84 2.58
N GLU A 3 -0.54 29.69 2.60
CA GLU A 3 0.21 29.20 1.44
C GLU A 3 -0.74 29.12 0.23
N PRO A 4 -0.32 29.59 -0.97
CA PRO A 4 -1.18 29.58 -2.13
C PRO A 4 -1.54 28.13 -2.47
N GLN A 5 -2.81 27.78 -2.28
CA GLN A 5 -3.34 26.47 -2.56
C GLN A 5 -3.21 26.23 -4.07
N GLN A 6 -2.13 25.57 -4.49
CA GLN A 6 -1.99 25.06 -5.85
C GLN A 6 -3.19 24.15 -6.09
N GLU A 7 -4.19 24.64 -6.82
CA GLU A 7 -5.33 23.84 -7.25
C GLU A 7 -4.81 22.73 -8.14
N LEU A 8 -4.61 21.55 -7.55
CA LEU A 8 -4.31 20.33 -8.26
C LEU A 8 -5.42 20.10 -9.29
N LYS A 9 -5.07 20.19 -10.57
CA LYS A 9 -6.02 19.91 -11.65
C LYS A 9 -6.53 18.49 -11.50
N ARG A 10 -7.84 18.33 -11.36
CA ARG A 10 -8.49 17.01 -11.31
C ARG A 10 -8.39 16.33 -12.67
N GLY A 11 -7.26 15.67 -12.92
CA GLY A 11 -6.90 15.06 -14.22
C GLY A 11 -7.16 13.55 -14.31
N PHE A 12 -7.40 12.88 -13.19
CA PHE A 12 -7.63 11.43 -13.19
C PHE A 12 -9.08 11.10 -13.57
N LYS A 13 -9.21 10.37 -14.68
CA LYS A 13 -10.48 9.74 -15.08
C LYS A 13 -10.77 8.56 -14.14
N SER A 14 -12.05 8.20 -13.97
CA SER A 14 -12.47 7.05 -13.14
C SER A 14 -11.69 5.77 -13.43
N ARG A 15 -11.37 5.51 -14.70
CA ARG A 15 -10.55 4.36 -15.10
C ARG A 15 -9.15 4.37 -14.48
N HIS A 16 -8.50 5.53 -14.38
CA HIS A 16 -7.16 5.62 -13.78
C HIS A 16 -7.23 5.36 -12.27
N VAL A 17 -8.26 5.89 -11.60
CA VAL A 17 -8.48 5.67 -10.17
C VAL A 17 -8.72 4.19 -9.89
N ASN A 18 -9.56 3.52 -10.67
CA ASN A 18 -9.81 2.08 -10.53
C ASN A 18 -8.54 1.25 -10.81
N MET A 19 -7.74 1.65 -11.80
CA MET A 19 -6.47 0.99 -12.10
C MET A 19 -5.50 1.10 -10.92
N PHE A 20 -5.42 2.26 -10.27
CA PHE A 20 -4.59 2.42 -9.06
C PHE A 20 -5.10 1.58 -7.89
N ALA A 21 -6.42 1.46 -7.71
CA ALA A 21 -7.00 0.62 -6.66
C ALA A 21 -6.67 -0.87 -6.88
N ILE A 22 -6.77 -1.37 -8.11
CA ILE A 22 -6.42 -2.76 -8.45
C ILE A 22 -4.92 -2.98 -8.29
N ALA A 23 -4.08 -2.10 -8.87
CA ALA A 23 -2.63 -2.22 -8.77
C ALA A 23 -2.12 -2.11 -7.32
N GLY A 24 -2.75 -1.27 -6.49
CA GLY A 24 -2.39 -1.11 -5.08
C GLY A 24 -2.86 -2.25 -4.18
N SER A 25 -3.92 -2.96 -4.55
CA SER A 25 -4.45 -4.09 -3.77
C SER A 25 -3.73 -5.41 -4.10
N ILE A 26 -3.30 -5.60 -5.34
CA ILE A 26 -2.52 -6.78 -5.75
C ILE A 26 -1.03 -6.50 -5.45
N GLY A 27 -0.57 -6.97 -4.30
CA GLY A 27 0.80 -6.75 -3.83
C GLY A 27 1.59 -8.03 -3.55
N THR A 28 2.81 -7.82 -3.07
CA THR A 28 3.72 -8.88 -2.60
C THR A 28 3.11 -9.74 -1.49
N GLY A 29 2.20 -9.19 -0.68
CA GLY A 29 1.45 -9.97 0.32
C GLY A 29 0.58 -11.06 -0.29
N LEU A 30 -0.07 -10.81 -1.44
CA LEU A 30 -0.87 -11.82 -2.12
C LEU A 30 0.01 -12.86 -2.82
N ILE A 31 1.12 -12.44 -3.43
CA ILE A 31 1.96 -13.32 -4.24
C ILE A 31 2.90 -14.18 -3.39
N ILE A 32 3.62 -13.55 -2.45
CA ILE A 32 4.63 -14.22 -1.62
C ILE A 32 4.01 -14.68 -0.31
N GLY A 33 3.24 -13.80 0.35
CA GLY A 33 2.63 -14.10 1.65
C GLY A 33 1.62 -15.26 1.60
N SER A 34 0.85 -15.38 0.51
CA SER A 34 -0.07 -16.51 0.36
C SER A 34 0.65 -17.85 0.21
N GLY A 35 1.83 -17.88 -0.42
CA GLY A 35 2.62 -19.10 -0.56
C GLY A 35 3.08 -19.62 0.80
N GLU A 36 3.60 -18.72 1.64
CA GLU A 36 4.02 -19.05 3.00
C GLU A 36 2.85 -19.42 3.91
N ALA A 37 1.73 -18.69 3.82
CA ALA A 37 0.51 -19.00 4.56
C ALA A 37 -0.09 -20.36 4.15
N LEU A 38 -0.01 -20.71 2.86
CA LEU A 38 -0.47 -22.01 2.37
C LEU A 38 0.45 -23.13 2.83
N ALA A 39 1.77 -22.93 2.79
CA ALA A 39 2.75 -23.91 3.24
C ALA A 39 2.66 -24.19 4.75
N SER A 40 2.39 -23.17 5.56
CA SER A 40 2.29 -23.28 7.02
C SER A 40 0.92 -23.75 7.51
N GLY A 41 -0.17 -23.28 6.90
CA GLY A 41 -1.53 -23.50 7.39
C GLY A 41 -2.39 -24.45 6.55
N GLY A 42 -2.01 -24.77 5.31
CA GLY A 42 -2.82 -25.58 4.39
C GLY A 42 -3.99 -24.83 3.72
N PRO A 43 -4.68 -25.47 2.77
CA PRO A 43 -5.63 -24.81 1.86
C PRO A 43 -6.93 -24.34 2.53
N ALA A 44 -7.38 -25.01 3.59
CA ALA A 44 -8.59 -24.60 4.31
C ALA A 44 -8.34 -23.34 5.16
N SER A 45 -7.20 -23.25 5.84
CA SER A 45 -6.90 -22.13 6.73
C SER A 45 -6.71 -20.83 5.95
N ILE A 46 -6.04 -20.87 4.80
CA ILE A 46 -5.84 -19.68 3.97
C ILE A 46 -7.17 -19.12 3.45
N LEU A 47 -8.10 -19.99 3.04
CA LEU A 47 -9.43 -19.55 2.59
C LEU A 47 -10.22 -18.90 3.72
N ILE A 48 -10.23 -19.51 4.91
CA ILE A 48 -10.91 -18.95 6.09
C ILE A 48 -10.29 -17.61 6.47
N ALA A 49 -8.96 -17.52 6.50
CA ALA A 49 -8.24 -16.29 6.80
C ALA A 49 -8.56 -15.17 5.80
N TYR A 50 -8.60 -15.47 4.50
CA TYR A 50 -8.97 -14.49 3.47
C TYR A 50 -10.42 -14.03 3.58
N LEU A 51 -11.36 -14.92 3.89
CA LEU A 51 -12.77 -14.55 4.09
C LEU A 51 -12.95 -13.65 5.32
N LEU A 52 -12.29 -14.00 6.44
CA LEU A 52 -12.35 -13.20 7.66
C LEU A 52 -11.71 -11.82 7.46
N MET A 53 -10.48 -11.77 6.96
CA MET A 53 -9.80 -10.49 6.72
C MET A 53 -10.51 -9.67 5.63
N GLY A 54 -11.03 -10.32 4.59
CA GLY A 54 -11.78 -9.68 3.52
C GLY A 54 -13.04 -8.99 4.04
N THR A 55 -13.82 -9.64 4.90
CA THR A 55 -15.01 -9.03 5.53
C THR A 55 -14.63 -7.87 6.44
N CYS A 56 -13.60 -8.01 7.28
CA CYS A 56 -13.09 -6.91 8.11
C CYS A 56 -12.67 -5.68 7.28
N VAL A 57 -11.88 -5.88 6.23
CA VAL A 57 -11.42 -4.79 5.36
C VAL A 57 -12.59 -4.15 4.61
N TYR A 58 -13.55 -4.96 4.14
CA TYR A 58 -14.74 -4.46 3.45
C TYR A 58 -15.56 -3.50 4.34
N THR A 59 -15.81 -3.88 5.60
CA THR A 59 -16.53 -3.03 6.55
C THR A 59 -15.80 -1.70 6.79
N ILE A 60 -14.48 -1.74 6.98
CA ILE A 60 -13.66 -0.53 7.21
C ILE A 60 -13.68 0.37 5.97
N MET A 61 -13.51 -0.19 4.77
CA MET A 61 -13.51 0.58 3.52
C MET A 61 -14.87 1.20 3.22
N THR A 62 -15.96 0.51 3.55
CA THR A 62 -17.32 1.04 3.38
C THR A 62 -17.55 2.24 4.30
N ALA A 63 -17.22 2.12 5.59
CA ALA A 63 -17.31 3.23 6.54
C ALA A 63 -16.42 4.42 6.13
N PHE A 64 -15.20 4.14 5.64
CA PHE A 64 -14.31 5.18 5.13
C PHE A 64 -14.88 5.87 3.87
N ALA A 65 -15.52 5.13 2.97
CA ALA A 65 -16.14 5.69 1.79
C ALA A 65 -17.30 6.65 2.14
N GLU A 66 -18.13 6.30 3.13
CA GLU A 66 -19.18 7.19 3.64
C GLU A 66 -18.59 8.50 4.19
N MET A 67 -17.51 8.42 4.97
CA MET A 67 -16.78 9.60 5.47
C MET A 67 -16.22 10.44 4.33
N ALA A 68 -15.68 9.80 3.28
CA ALA A 68 -15.08 10.49 2.14
C ALA A 68 -16.11 11.24 1.28
N ILE A 69 -17.32 10.68 1.13
CA ILE A 69 -18.43 11.32 0.42
C ILE A 69 -19.01 12.46 1.28
N PHE A 70 -19.15 12.27 2.58
CA PHE A 70 -19.71 13.27 3.49
C PHE A 70 -18.82 14.51 3.63
N ALA A 71 -17.50 14.32 3.77
CA ALA A 71 -16.54 15.41 3.95
C ALA A 71 -15.33 15.21 3.00
N PRO A 72 -15.42 15.64 1.73
CA PRO A 72 -14.32 15.48 0.78
C PRO A 72 -13.14 16.38 1.17
N MET A 73 -12.00 15.77 1.53
CA MET A 73 -10.79 16.49 1.92
C MET A 73 -9.58 16.03 1.13
N SER A 74 -8.76 16.98 0.68
CA SER A 74 -7.51 16.69 -0.05
C SER A 74 -6.37 16.18 0.85
N LYS A 75 -6.54 16.22 2.19
CA LYS A 75 -5.50 15.89 3.18
C LYS A 75 -5.31 14.38 3.44
N GLY A 76 -5.97 13.51 2.66
CA GLY A 76 -5.84 12.06 2.78
C GLY A 76 -6.28 11.50 4.14
N PHE A 77 -5.86 10.27 4.45
CA PHE A 77 -6.31 9.53 5.65
C PHE A 77 -5.99 10.24 6.98
N SER A 78 -4.78 10.79 7.11
CA SER A 78 -4.37 11.57 8.30
C SER A 78 -5.26 12.81 8.51
N GLY A 79 -5.72 13.45 7.42
CA GLY A 79 -6.68 14.55 7.49
C GLY A 79 -8.04 14.14 8.09
N TYR A 80 -8.55 12.96 7.73
CA TYR A 80 -9.76 12.39 8.34
C TYR A 80 -9.56 12.10 9.83
N ALA A 81 -8.41 11.54 10.21
CA ALA A 81 -8.07 11.27 11.61
C ALA A 81 -8.00 12.57 12.47
N THR A 82 -7.36 13.62 11.96
CA THR A 82 -7.32 14.93 12.61
C THR A 82 -8.71 15.54 12.79
N ARG A 83 -9.58 15.36 11.79
CA ARG A 83 -10.90 16.02 11.77
C ARG A 83 -11.93 15.33 12.65
N PHE A 84 -11.94 14.00 12.68
CA PHE A 84 -12.99 13.20 13.33
C PHE A 84 -12.59 12.64 14.70
N VAL A 85 -11.28 12.60 15.02
CA VAL A 85 -10.81 12.00 16.29
C VAL A 85 -10.05 13.02 17.12
N ASP A 86 -8.80 13.32 16.75
CA ASP A 86 -7.95 14.27 17.49
C ASP A 86 -6.75 14.70 16.62
N PRO A 87 -6.26 15.96 16.72
CA PRO A 87 -5.07 16.42 16.00
C PRO A 87 -3.80 15.61 16.28
N ALA A 88 -3.58 15.14 17.52
CA ALA A 88 -2.42 14.32 17.86
C ALA A 88 -2.50 12.93 17.19
N LEU A 89 -3.70 12.36 17.10
CA LEU A 89 -3.91 11.10 16.38
C LEU A 89 -3.73 11.29 14.87
N GLY A 90 -4.17 12.42 14.34
CA GLY A 90 -3.87 12.86 12.98
C GLY A 90 -2.37 12.90 12.68
N PHE A 91 -1.58 13.50 13.57
CA PHE A 91 -0.12 13.53 13.46
C PHE A 91 0.49 12.12 13.52
N ALA A 92 0.09 11.32 14.52
CA ALA A 92 0.59 9.96 14.69
C ALA A 92 0.28 9.06 13.49
N THR A 93 -0.91 9.15 12.92
CA THR A 93 -1.30 8.41 11.72
C THR A 93 -0.50 8.86 10.49
N GLY A 94 -0.21 10.16 10.35
CA GLY A 94 0.68 10.65 9.30
C GLY A 94 2.07 9.99 9.36
N TRP A 95 2.67 9.93 10.55
CA TRP A 95 3.96 9.26 10.76
C TRP A 95 3.91 7.76 10.56
N ASN A 96 2.85 7.10 11.03
CA ASN A 96 2.66 5.67 10.81
C ASN A 96 2.58 5.33 9.31
N TYR A 97 1.88 6.15 8.52
CA TYR A 97 1.80 5.98 7.07
C TYR A 97 3.14 6.25 6.36
N PHE A 98 3.91 7.25 6.82
CA PHE A 98 5.26 7.48 6.29
C PHE A 98 6.14 6.25 6.48
N PHE A 99 6.24 5.74 7.72
CA PHE A 99 7.02 4.53 8.00
C PHE A 99 6.50 3.30 7.25
N LYS A 100 5.17 3.14 7.14
CA LYS A 100 4.55 2.08 6.33
C LYS A 100 5.09 2.10 4.91
N TYR A 101 5.12 3.25 4.25
CA TYR A 101 5.58 3.35 2.87
C TYR A 101 7.10 3.17 2.73
N CYS A 102 7.90 3.65 3.68
CA CYS A 102 9.35 3.38 3.71
C CYS A 102 9.65 1.88 3.81
N VAL A 103 8.97 1.17 4.72
CA VAL A 103 9.15 -0.28 4.90
C VAL A 103 8.59 -1.04 3.71
N LEU A 104 7.45 -0.63 3.17
CA LEU A 104 6.82 -1.27 2.01
C LEU A 104 7.72 -1.26 0.78
N LEU A 105 8.44 -0.14 0.54
CA LEU A 105 9.38 -0.04 -0.57
C LEU A 105 10.52 -1.06 -0.42
N ALA A 106 11.14 -1.13 0.76
CA ALA A 106 12.19 -2.11 1.04
C ALA A 106 11.68 -3.56 0.90
N ASN A 107 10.46 -3.82 1.38
CA ASN A 107 9.80 -5.13 1.24
C ASN A 107 9.59 -5.52 -0.22
N ASN A 108 9.12 -4.59 -1.07
CA ASN A 108 8.91 -4.86 -2.49
C ASN A 108 10.23 -5.14 -3.24
N LEU A 109 11.31 -4.41 -2.94
CA LEU A 109 12.63 -4.67 -3.55
C LEU A 109 13.16 -6.06 -3.17
N THR A 110 13.01 -6.43 -1.89
CA THR A 110 13.42 -7.76 -1.39
C THR A 110 12.59 -8.87 -2.04
N ALA A 111 11.28 -8.68 -2.12
CA ALA A 111 10.34 -9.58 -2.79
C ALA A 111 10.72 -9.80 -4.27
N THR A 112 11.02 -8.74 -5.02
CA THR A 112 11.46 -8.84 -6.42
C THR A 112 12.74 -9.68 -6.53
N GLY A 113 13.71 -9.46 -5.65
CA GLY A 113 14.94 -10.25 -5.66
C GLY A 113 14.72 -11.74 -5.31
N LEU A 114 13.78 -12.05 -4.40
CA LEU A 114 13.39 -13.43 -4.10
C LEU A 114 12.71 -14.12 -5.29
N VAL A 115 11.83 -13.41 -6.00
CA VAL A 115 11.17 -13.92 -7.21
C VAL A 115 12.19 -14.21 -8.30
N LEU A 116 13.18 -13.34 -8.51
CA LEU A 116 14.22 -13.55 -9.53
C LEU A 116 15.19 -14.67 -9.18
N ARG A 117 15.43 -14.91 -7.89
CA ARG A 117 16.23 -16.03 -7.41
C ARG A 117 15.67 -17.38 -7.86
N TYR A 118 14.35 -17.50 -8.05
CA TYR A 118 13.72 -18.71 -8.58
C TYR A 118 14.27 -19.11 -9.97
N TRP A 119 14.67 -18.16 -10.80
CA TRP A 119 15.25 -18.44 -12.13
C TRP A 119 16.78 -18.43 -12.16
N ARG A 120 17.40 -17.67 -11.27
CA ARG A 120 18.85 -17.48 -11.21
C ARG A 120 19.32 -17.52 -9.76
N GLU A 121 19.51 -18.73 -9.27
CA GLU A 121 20.01 -18.98 -7.90
C GLU A 121 21.48 -18.58 -7.72
N ASP A 122 22.23 -18.43 -8.81
CA ASP A 122 23.64 -18.05 -8.85
C ASP A 122 23.89 -16.59 -8.45
N ILE A 123 22.86 -15.73 -8.54
CA ILE A 123 22.98 -14.30 -8.31
C ILE A 123 22.42 -13.96 -6.93
N ASN A 124 23.22 -13.28 -6.10
CA ASN A 124 22.78 -12.82 -4.78
C ASN A 124 21.62 -11.81 -4.94
N VAL A 125 20.55 -12.02 -4.16
CA VAL A 125 19.36 -11.16 -4.06
C VAL A 125 19.73 -9.67 -3.89
N GLY A 126 20.80 -9.37 -3.17
CA GLY A 126 21.29 -8.00 -2.96
C GLY A 126 21.64 -7.26 -4.25
N VAL A 127 22.09 -7.97 -5.30
CA VAL A 127 22.38 -7.37 -6.61
C VAL A 127 21.09 -6.87 -7.25
N TRP A 128 20.02 -7.67 -7.22
CA TRP A 128 18.73 -7.26 -7.75
C TRP A 128 18.13 -6.09 -6.97
N ILE A 129 18.24 -6.11 -5.64
CA ILE A 129 17.81 -4.97 -4.79
C ILE A 129 18.54 -3.69 -5.21
N ALA A 130 19.86 -3.74 -5.42
CA ALA A 130 20.64 -2.58 -5.84
C ALA A 130 20.23 -2.07 -7.24
N VAL A 131 20.08 -2.98 -8.22
CA VAL A 131 19.69 -2.61 -9.59
C VAL A 131 18.31 -1.96 -9.65
N PHE A 132 17.30 -2.59 -9.04
CA PHE A 132 15.95 -2.03 -9.02
C PHE A 132 15.85 -0.79 -8.14
N GLY A 133 16.61 -0.73 -7.05
CA GLY A 133 16.70 0.45 -6.20
C GLY A 133 17.23 1.67 -6.97
N VAL A 134 18.36 1.50 -7.67
CA VAL A 134 18.93 2.57 -8.52
C VAL A 134 17.94 2.97 -9.61
N PHE A 135 17.28 2.02 -10.26
CA PHE A 135 16.29 2.31 -11.29
C PHE A 135 15.11 3.14 -10.76
N VAL A 136 14.55 2.77 -9.60
CA VAL A 136 13.44 3.50 -8.98
C VAL A 136 13.86 4.91 -8.58
N VAL A 137 15.04 5.06 -7.97
CA VAL A 137 15.58 6.37 -7.61
C VAL A 137 15.81 7.22 -8.86
N SER A 138 16.35 6.65 -9.92
CA SER A 138 16.64 7.37 -11.18
C SER A 138 15.38 7.85 -11.90
N LEU A 139 14.26 7.16 -11.75
CA LEU A 139 12.97 7.60 -12.30
C LEU A 139 12.28 8.68 -11.45
N ASN A 140 12.69 8.82 -10.19
CA ASN A 140 12.08 9.76 -9.25
C ASN A 140 12.83 11.10 -9.17
N VAL A 141 14.11 11.10 -9.54
CA VAL A 141 14.95 12.30 -9.76
C VAL A 141 14.61 12.93 -11.09
#